data_AF-A0A7G8IKJ4-F1
#
_entry.id   AF-A0A7G8IKJ4-F1
#
_cell.length_a   1.000
_cell.length_b   1.000
_cell.length_c   1.000
_cell.angle_alpha   90.00
_cell.angle_beta   90.00
_cell.angle_gamma   90.00
#
_symmetry.space_group_name_H-M   'P 1'
#
loop_
_entity.id
_entity.type
_entity.pdbx_description
1 polymer ?
#
loop_
_entity_poly.entity_id
_entity_poly.type
_entity_poly.pdbx_seq_one_letter_code
_entity_poly.pdbx_strand_id
1 'polypeptide(L)' 'MDASVTNDQKDAVLESFITLVRNDSDLQAQVKSALNQDQVIDIAASLGYSFDSTTILRKWSKHTDFSQDTWMGWFGD' A
#
# COMPACT_ATOMS: atom_id res chain seq x y z
N MET A 1 -19.50 7.54 -18.56
CA MET A 1 -18.05 7.78 -18.71
C MET A 1 -17.42 7.15 -17.49
N ASP A 2 -16.83 5.97 -17.66
CA ASP A 2 -16.12 5.29 -16.58
C ASP A 2 -14.92 6.17 -16.24
N ALA A 3 -14.97 6.83 -15.08
CA ALA A 3 -13.88 7.65 -14.62
C ALA A 3 -12.78 6.69 -14.17
N SER A 4 -12.01 6.18 -15.13
CA SER A 4 -10.81 5.40 -14.89
C SER A 4 -9.96 6.17 -13.89
N VAL A 5 -9.97 5.72 -12.64
CA VAL A 5 -9.23 6.33 -11.53
C VAL A 5 -7.80 6.52 -12.03
N THR A 6 -7.34 7.78 -12.08
CA THR A 6 -6.02 8.06 -12.63
C THR A 6 -4.97 7.44 -11.72
N ASN A 7 -3.82 7.11 -12.28
CA ASN A 7 -2.75 6.54 -11.47
C ASN A 7 -2.36 7.47 -10.30
N ASP A 8 -2.45 8.79 -10.49
CA ASP A 8 -2.18 9.78 -9.45
C ASP A 8 -3.20 9.70 -8.29
N GLN A 9 -4.47 9.42 -8.59
CA GLN A 9 -5.49 9.21 -7.56
C GLN A 9 -5.20 7.93 -6.77
N LYS A 10 -4.82 6.83 -7.44
CA LYS A 10 -4.46 5.58 -6.78
C LYS A 10 -3.21 5.74 -5.89
N ASP A 11 -2.22 6.49 -6.38
CA ASP A 11 -1.02 6.82 -5.60
C ASP A 11 -1.41 7.60 -4.33
N ALA A 12 -2.32 8.56 -4.42
CA ALA A 12 -2.82 9.33 -3.26
C ALA A 12 -3.62 8.48 -2.27
N VAL A 13 -4.43 7.53 -2.76
CA VAL A 13 -5.13 6.55 -1.92
C VAL A 13 -4.12 5.66 -1.19
N LEU A 14 -3.08 5.20 -1.88
CA LEU A 14 -2.00 4.41 -1.28
C LEU A 14 -1.20 5.21 -0.23
N GLU A 15 -0.89 6.49 -0.46
CA GLU A 15 -0.28 7.36 0.56
C GLU A 15 -1.14 7.46 1.82
N SER A 16 -2.46 7.65 1.64
CA SER A 16 -3.40 7.79 2.74
C SER A 16 -3.51 6.49 3.54
N PHE A 17 -3.55 5.34 2.85
CA PHE A 17 -3.51 4.02 3.48
C PHE A 17 -2.23 3.81 4.29
N ILE A 18 -1.05 4.08 3.71
CA ILE A 18 0.23 3.95 4.42
C ILE A 18 0.28 4.84 5.67
N THR A 19 -0.24 6.07 5.58
CA THR A 19 -0.34 6.97 6.72
C THR A 19 -1.23 6.40 7.82
N LEU A 20 -2.37 5.82 7.47
CA LEU A 20 -3.23 5.13 8.44
C LEU A 20 -2.49 3.96 9.11
N VAL A 21 -1.88 3.09 8.31
CA VAL A 21 -1.16 1.89 8.78
C VAL A 21 0.03 2.27 9.68
N ARG A 22 0.67 3.43 9.46
CA ARG A 22 1.75 3.92 10.34
C ARG A 22 1.25 4.41 11.70
N ASN A 23 0.03 4.93 11.76
CA ASN A 23 -0.56 5.43 13.00
C ASN A 23 -1.32 4.35 13.79
N ASP A 24 -1.64 3.22 13.16
CA ASP A 24 -2.36 2.09 13.76
C ASP A 24 -1.44 0.87 13.86
N SER A 25 -1.01 0.54 15.08
CA SER A 25 -0.07 -0.55 15.34
C SER A 25 -0.64 -1.94 15.03
N ASP A 26 -1.96 -2.14 15.20
CA ASP A 26 -2.61 -3.42 14.91
C ASP A 26 -2.73 -3.62 13.39
N LEU A 27 -3.13 -2.56 12.68
CA LEU A 27 -3.15 -2.56 11.22
C LEU A 27 -1.74 -2.72 10.64
N GLN A 28 -0.74 -2.11 11.28
CA GLN A 28 0.66 -2.29 10.91
C GLN A 28 1.10 -3.75 11.03
N ALA A 29 0.75 -4.43 12.13
CA ALA A 29 1.04 -5.84 12.32
C ALA A 29 0.33 -6.70 11.26
N GLN A 30 -0.92 -6.37 10.93
CA GLN A 30 -1.69 -7.07 9.92
C GLN A 30 -1.06 -6.93 8.52
N VAL A 31 -0.69 -5.71 8.10
CA VAL A 31 -0.02 -5.48 6.81
C VAL A 31 1.38 -6.09 6.79
N LYS A 32 2.12 -6.08 7.91
CA LYS A 32 3.42 -6.76 8.02
C LYS A 32 3.30 -8.28 7.94
N SER A 33 2.17 -8.85 8.36
CA SER A 33 1.90 -10.30 8.28
C SER A 33 1.42 -10.76 6.91
N ALA A 34 1.12 -9.82 5.99
CA ALA A 34 0.69 -10.14 4.64
C ALA A 34 1.78 -10.93 3.89
N LEU A 35 1.41 -12.00 3.21
CA LEU A 35 2.34 -12.88 2.49
C LEU A 35 2.66 -12.38 1.07
N ASN A 36 1.81 -11.52 0.51
CA ASN A 36 1.90 -11.02 -0.85
C ASN A 36 1.16 -9.69 -1.00
N GLN A 37 1.34 -9.05 -2.16
CA GLN A 37 0.71 -7.76 -2.47
C GLN A 37 -0.82 -7.86 -2.50
N ASP A 38 -1.38 -9.01 -2.90
CA ASP A 38 -2.82 -9.21 -2.98
C ASP A 38 -3.47 -9.13 -1.59
N GLN A 39 -2.85 -9.73 -0.56
CA GLN A 39 -3.33 -9.60 0.82
C GLN A 39 -3.28 -8.16 1.33
N VAL A 40 -2.27 -7.38 0.96
CA VAL A 40 -2.21 -5.94 1.30
C VAL A 40 -3.35 -5.18 0.63
N ILE A 41 -3.67 -5.50 -0.61
CA ILE A 41 -4.78 -4.92 -1.36
C ILE A 41 -6.12 -5.31 -0.71
N ASP A 42 -6.29 -6.55 -0.29
CA ASP A 42 -7.50 -7.01 0.39
C ASP A 42 -7.71 -6.31 1.74
N ILE A 43 -6.64 -6.13 2.53
CA ILE A 43 -6.68 -5.36 3.78
C ILE A 43 -7.09 -3.91 3.49
N ALA A 44 -6.47 -3.27 2.50
CA ALA A 44 -6.81 -1.91 2.11
C ALA A 44 -8.25 -1.78 1.61
N ALA A 45 -8.72 -2.73 0.80
CA ALA A 45 -10.08 -2.78 0.27
C ALA A 45 -11.11 -2.93 1.40
N SER A 46 -10.79 -3.72 2.44
CA SER A 46 -11.65 -3.86 3.63
C SER A 46 -11.85 -2.54 4.39
N LEU A 47 -10.89 -1.62 4.26
CA LEU A 47 -10.92 -0.28 4.86
C LEU A 47 -11.42 0.81 3.89
N GLY A 48 -11.85 0.44 2.68
CA GLY A 48 -12.34 1.37 1.65
C GLY A 48 -11.26 2.01 0.78
N TYR A 49 -10.01 1.55 0.88
CA TYR A 49 -8.92 1.99 0.02
C TYR A 49 -8.81 1.04 -1.19
N SER A 50 -9.01 1.57 -2.39
CA SER A 50 -8.91 0.80 -3.63
C SER A 50 -7.69 1.22 -4.45
N PHE A 51 -6.70 0.34 -4.52
CA PHE A 51 -5.54 0.44 -5.40
C PHE A 51 -5.14 -0.95 -5.88
N ASP A 52 -4.32 -0.99 -6.93
CA ASP A 52 -3.85 -2.23 -7.53
C ASP A 52 -2.35 -2.45 -7.28
N SER A 53 -1.89 -3.68 -7.54
CA SER A 53 -0.49 -4.09 -7.38
C SER A 53 0.48 -3.20 -8.15
N THR A 54 0.08 -2.66 -9.31
CA THR A 54 0.95 -1.73 -10.07
C THR A 54 1.15 -0.39 -9.36
N THR A 55 0.16 0.05 -8.56
CA THR A 55 0.26 1.25 -7.72
C THR A 55 1.27 1.03 -6.60
N ILE A 56 1.21 -0.13 -5.93
CA ILE A 56 2.20 -0.54 -4.92
C ILE A 56 3.61 -0.60 -5.53
N LEU A 57 3.77 -1.26 -6.67
CA LEU A 57 5.05 -1.39 -7.36
C LEU A 57 5.61 -0.04 -7.80
N ARG A 58 4.77 0.87 -8.31
CA ARG A 58 5.17 2.22 -8.71
C ARG A 58 5.67 3.02 -7.51
N LYS A 59 4.95 2.97 -6.40
CA LYS A 59 5.35 3.57 -5.12
C LYS A 59 6.69 3.02 -4.65
N TRP A 60 6.83 1.69 -4.67
CA TRP A 60 8.05 1.01 -4.25
C TRP A 60 9.24 1.28 -5.16
N SER A 61 9.02 1.39 -6.48
CA SER A 61 10.08 1.71 -7.44
C SER A 61 10.70 3.09 -7.23
N LYS A 62 10.03 3.98 -6.47
CA LYS A 62 10.58 5.26 -6.01
C LYS A 62 11.43 5.12 -4.74
N HIS A 63 11.28 4.03 -3.99
CA HIS A 63 12.11 3.71 -2.82
C HIS A 63 13.34 2.89 -3.27
N THR A 64 14.52 3.34 -2.88
CA THR A 64 15.82 2.85 -3.37
C THR A 64 16.33 1.58 -2.66
N ASP A 65 15.51 0.96 -1.80
CA ASP A 65 15.92 -0.19 -1.02
C ASP A 65 15.06 -1.42 -1.36
N PHE A 66 15.64 -2.33 -2.12
CA PHE A 66 15.00 -3.57 -2.58
C PHE A 66 15.34 -4.77 -1.69
N SER A 67 15.93 -4.54 -0.51
CA SER A 67 16.36 -5.62 0.39
C SER A 67 15.22 -6.25 1.20
N GLN A 68 14.04 -5.61 1.24
CA GLN A 68 12.86 -6.07 1.98
C GLN A 68 11.61 -6.16 1.08
N ASP A 69 10.56 -6.83 1.57
CA ASP A 69 9.29 -6.93 0.84
C ASP A 69 8.70 -5.54 0.53
N THR A 70 7.95 -5.44 -0.58
CA THR A 70 7.48 -4.20 -1.24
C THR A 70 6.68 -3.24 -0.34
N TRP A 71 6.16 -3.72 0.79
CA TRP A 71 5.44 -2.91 1.79
C TRP A 71 6.20 -2.81 3.11
N MET A 72 7.25 -3.62 3.35
CA MET A 72 8.05 -3.54 4.57
C MET A 72 8.82 -2.23 4.66
N GLY A 73 9.31 -1.70 3.53
CA GLY A 73 9.96 -0.37 3.50
C GLY A 73 9.00 0.79 3.78
N TRP A 74 7.68 0.59 3.84
CA TRP A 74 6.76 1.60 4.39
C TRP A 74 6.92 1.77 5.90
N PHE A 75 7.47 0.77 6.58
CA PHE A 75 7.60 0.69 8.02
C PHE A 75 9.05 0.74 8.51
N GLY A 76 10.00 1.07 7.63
CA GLY A 76 11.40 1.32 8.01
C GLY A 76 11.50 2.47 9.03
N ASP A 77 12.44 2.31 9.96
CA ASP A 77 12.77 3.26 11.04
C ASP A 77 13.25 4.62 10.50
#